data_AF-A0A7K0RYX5-F1
#
_entry.id   AF-A0A7K0RYX5-F1
#
_cell.length_a   1.000
_cell.length_b   1.000
_cell.length_c   1.000
_cell.angle_alpha   90.00
_cell.angle_beta   90.00
_cell.angle_gamma   90.00
#
_symmetry.space_group_name_H-M   'P 1'
#
loop_
_entity.id
_entity.type
_entity.pdbx_description
1 polymer ?
#
loop_
_entity_poly.entity_id
_entity_poly.type
_entity_poly.pdbx_seq_one_letter_code
_entity_poly.pdbx_strand_id
1 'polypeptide(L)' 'MSDFMPGTNVEPVVPLDRTFDALYGLEVLELSDELARARVVVREHHMQPMGLVHGGVFASIAESLASAATAVG' A
#
# COMPACT_ATOMS: atom_id res chain seq x y z
N MET A 1 10.20 -4.25 3.00
CA MET A 1 9.63 -3.90 1.67
C MET A 1 10.31 -4.73 0.58
N SER A 2 10.54 -6.04 0.80
CA SER A 2 11.29 -6.88 -0.14
C SER A 2 10.39 -7.76 -1.01
N ASP A 3 9.09 -7.83 -0.71
CA ASP A 3 8.15 -8.53 -1.58
C ASP A 3 6.73 -7.97 -1.36
N PHE A 4 6.36 -6.97 -2.15
CA PHE A 4 5.03 -6.34 -2.07
C PHE A 4 3.95 -7.22 -2.73
N MET A 5 4.35 -8.13 -3.62
CA MET A 5 3.48 -9.01 -4.42
C MET A 5 4.10 -10.42 -4.52
N PRO A 6 4.24 -11.13 -3.39
CA PRO A 6 4.83 -12.46 -3.39
C PRO A 6 4.01 -13.41 -4.27
N GLY A 7 4.68 -14.14 -5.17
CA GLY A 7 4.05 -15.12 -6.06
C GLY A 7 3.59 -14.62 -7.42
N THR A 8 3.73 -13.33 -7.72
CA THR A 8 3.47 -12.79 -9.07
C THR A 8 4.70 -12.91 -9.99
N ASN A 9 4.50 -13.20 -11.28
CA ASN A 9 5.55 -13.14 -12.31
C ASN A 9 5.71 -11.73 -12.89
N VAL A 10 5.36 -10.68 -12.13
CA VAL A 10 5.38 -9.29 -12.59
C VAL A 10 6.60 -8.58 -12.00
N GLU A 11 7.55 -8.22 -12.86
CA GLU A 11 8.64 -7.33 -12.43
C GLU A 11 8.14 -5.87 -12.38
N PRO A 12 8.33 -5.17 -11.24
CA PRO A 12 7.89 -3.80 -11.11
C PRO A 12 8.81 -2.86 -11.91
N VAL A 13 8.21 -2.02 -12.76
CA VAL A 13 8.93 -1.00 -13.53
C VAL A 13 9.55 0.07 -12.63
N VAL A 14 8.92 0.33 -11.48
CA VAL A 14 9.40 1.25 -10.44
C VAL A 14 9.83 0.42 -9.24
N PRO A 15 11.08 0.57 -8.74
CA PRO A 15 11.49 -0.09 -7.50
C PRO A 15 10.51 0.21 -6.36
N LEU A 16 10.15 -0.81 -5.58
CA LEU A 16 9.09 -0.71 -4.57
C LEU A 16 9.36 0.37 -3.52
N ASP A 17 10.62 0.61 -3.17
CA ASP A 17 11.05 1.66 -2.24
C ASP A 17 10.90 3.09 -2.80
N ARG A 18 10.57 3.22 -4.08
CA ARG A 18 10.39 4.49 -4.79
C ARG A 18 8.95 4.72 -5.27
N THR A 19 8.02 3.83 -4.94
CA THR A 19 6.61 3.99 -5.29
C THR A 19 5.91 5.01 -4.40
N PHE A 20 4.67 5.34 -4.75
CA PHE A 20 3.82 6.14 -3.88
C PHE A 20 3.49 5.41 -2.56
N ASP A 21 3.32 4.09 -2.60
CA ASP A 21 3.09 3.26 -1.40
C ASP A 21 4.25 3.33 -0.40
N ALA A 22 5.48 3.38 -0.90
CA ALA A 22 6.65 3.61 -0.05
C ALA A 22 6.65 5.01 0.56
N LEU A 23 6.19 6.02 -0.17
CA LEU A 23 6.18 7.40 0.29
C LEU A 23 5.26 7.60 1.50
N TYR A 24 4.04 7.07 1.46
CA TYR A 24 3.12 7.13 2.61
C TYR A 24 3.29 5.96 3.60
N GLY A 25 4.24 5.06 3.34
CA GLY A 25 4.66 4.03 4.28
C GLY A 25 3.65 2.90 4.46
N LEU A 26 3.03 2.44 3.36
CA LEU A 26 2.20 1.23 3.37
C LEU A 26 3.05 0.01 3.72
N GLU A 27 2.60 -0.74 4.73
CA GLU A 27 3.17 -2.03 5.08
C GLU A 27 2.10 -3.10 4.99
N VAL A 28 2.22 -3.98 3.98
CA VAL A 28 1.38 -5.16 3.83
C VAL A 28 1.72 -6.15 4.94
N LEU A 29 0.70 -6.56 5.68
CA LEU A 29 0.80 -7.50 6.80
C LEU A 29 0.35 -8.91 6.40
N GLU A 30 -0.64 -8.98 5.52
CA GLU A 30 -1.21 -10.22 5.01
C GLU A 30 -1.73 -9.99 3.60
N LEU A 31 -1.48 -10.95 2.72
CA LEU A 31 -1.99 -10.94 1.35
C LEU A 31 -2.23 -12.39 0.95
N SER A 32 -3.50 -12.73 0.77
CA SER A 32 -4.00 -14.07 0.44
C SER A 32 -5.25 -13.96 -0.43
N ASP A 33 -5.71 -15.08 -0.96
CA ASP A 33 -6.89 -15.16 -1.83
C ASP A 33 -8.18 -14.67 -1.15
N GLU A 34 -8.26 -14.76 0.19
CA GLU A 34 -9.47 -14.40 0.95
C GLU A 34 -9.34 -13.07 1.71
N LEU A 35 -8.12 -12.68 2.07
CA LEU A 35 -7.86 -11.51 2.91
C LEU A 35 -6.58 -10.77 2.50
N ALA A 36 -6.72 -9.45 2.38
CA ALA A 36 -5.62 -8.51 2.29
C ALA A 36 -5.66 -7.54 3.47
N ARG A 37 -4.53 -7.35 4.14
CA ARG A 37 -4.39 -6.48 5.30
C ARG A 37 -3.07 -5.73 5.25
N ALA A 38 -3.13 -4.43 5.54
CA ALA A 38 -1.95 -3.59 5.66
C ALA A 38 -2.07 -2.63 6.86
N ARG A 39 -0.99 -1.90 7.12
CA ARG A 39 -0.94 -0.79 8.07
C ARG A 39 -0.18 0.39 7.47
N VAL A 40 -0.52 1.59 7.95
CA VAL A 40 0.25 2.83 7.76
C VAL A 40 0.41 3.49 9.11
N VAL A 41 1.63 3.86 9.47
CA VAL A 41 1.88 4.67 10.67
C VAL A 41 1.55 6.12 10.33
N VAL A 42 0.56 6.69 11.03
CA VAL A 42 0.13 8.06 10.81
C VAL A 42 1.23 9.06 11.23
N ARG A 43 1.51 10.04 10.36
CA ARG A 43 2.56 11.06 10.50
C ARG A 43 2.02 12.39 10.00
N GLU A 44 2.69 13.50 10.32
CA GLU A 44 2.24 14.85 9.96
C GLU A 44 1.99 15.02 8.46
N HIS A 45 2.86 14.48 7.59
CA HIS A 45 2.70 14.57 6.14
C HIS A 45 1.52 13.75 5.57
N HIS A 46 0.87 12.91 6.37
CA HIS A 46 -0.39 12.24 6.01
C HIS A 46 -1.61 13.10 6.28
N MET A 47 -1.45 14.22 6.98
CA MET A 47 -2.57 15.05 7.41
C MET A 47 -2.97 16.05 6.34
N GLN A 48 -4.28 16.26 6.23
CA GLN A 48 -4.84 17.42 5.55
C GLN A 48 -4.77 18.67 6.47
N PRO A 49 -4.92 19.90 5.95
CA PRO A 49 -4.74 21.15 6.71
C PRO A 49 -5.51 21.28 8.04
N MET A 50 -6.63 20.58 8.20
CA MET A 50 -7.45 20.53 9.42
C MET A 50 -6.97 19.49 10.44
N GLY A 51 -5.80 18.87 10.24
CA GLY A 51 -5.17 17.96 11.20
C GLY A 51 -5.72 16.53 11.23
N LEU A 52 -6.56 16.16 10.26
CA LEU A 52 -7.04 14.78 10.06
C LEU A 52 -6.21 14.08 9.00
N VAL A 53 -6.19 12.74 9.01
CA VAL A 53 -5.60 11.98 7.91
C VAL A 53 -6.30 12.36 6.60
N HIS A 54 -5.52 12.68 5.58
CA HIS A 54 -6.03 13.08 4.28
C HIS A 54 -6.82 11.92 3.65
N GLY A 55 -8.01 12.21 3.11
CA GLY A 55 -8.88 11.18 2.49
C GLY A 55 -8.17 10.36 1.41
N GLY A 56 -7.30 11.01 0.64
CA GLY A 56 -6.45 10.37 -0.35
C GLY A 56 -5.54 9.25 0.19
N VAL A 57 -5.09 9.31 1.45
CA VAL A 57 -4.28 8.23 2.05
C VAL A 57 -5.12 6.96 2.20
N PHE A 58 -6.37 7.08 2.66
CA PHE A 58 -7.27 5.92 2.74
C PHE A 58 -7.62 5.37 1.35
N ALA A 59 -7.88 6.26 0.39
CA ALA A 59 -8.16 5.85 -0.98
C ALA A 59 -6.98 5.10 -1.61
N SER A 60 -5.74 5.57 -1.38
CA SER A 60 -4.53 4.90 -1.85
C SER A 60 -4.32 3.54 -1.18
N ILE A 61 -4.49 3.43 0.15
CA ILE A 61 -4.42 2.13 0.84
C ILE A 61 -5.42 1.13 0.23
N ALA A 62 -6.66 1.57 0.01
CA ALA A 62 -7.72 0.72 -0.53
C ALA A 62 -7.43 0.29 -1.97
N GLU A 63 -7.00 1.22 -2.82
CA GLU A 63 -6.60 0.91 -4.20
C GLU A 63 -5.49 -0.13 -4.21
N SER A 64 -4.40 0.13 -3.50
CA SER A 64 -3.19 -0.67 -3.63
C SER A 64 -3.38 -2.06 -3.06
N LEU A 65 -4.14 -2.21 -1.96
CA LEU A 65 -4.50 -3.54 -1.44
C LEU A 65 -5.43 -4.31 -2.37
N ALA A 66 -6.45 -3.67 -2.95
CA ALA A 66 -7.40 -4.34 -3.84
C ALA A 66 -6.72 -4.81 -5.13
N SER A 67 -5.89 -3.95 -5.73
CA SER A 67 -5.09 -4.26 -6.91
C SER A 67 -4.08 -5.36 -6.61
N ALA A 68 -3.39 -5.30 -5.46
CA ALA A 68 -2.43 -6.33 -5.06
C ALA A 68 -3.07 -7.69 -4.83
N ALA A 69 -4.17 -7.74 -4.08
CA ALA A 69 -4.89 -8.97 -3.79
C ALA A 69 -5.37 -9.66 -5.07
N THR A 70 -5.83 -8.87 -6.05
CA THR A 70 -6.26 -9.38 -7.36
C THR A 70 -5.09 -9.84 -8.22
N ALA A 71 -3.89 -9.29 -8.03
CA ALA A 71 -2.72 -9.65 -8.81
C ALA A 71 -2.04 -10.94 -8.29
N VAL A 72 -2.06 -11.16 -6.97
CA VAL A 72 -1.47 -12.37 -6.35
C VAL A 72 -2.40 -13.59 -6.37
N GLY A 73 -3.71 -13.37 -6.53
CA GLY A 73 -4.75 -14.41 -6.64
C GLY A 73 -5.15 -14.67 -8.09
#